data_AF-A0A7X9FXN8-F1
#
_entry.id   AF-A0A7X9FXN8-F1
#
_cell.length_a   1.000
_cell.length_b   1.000
_cell.length_c   1.000
_cell.angle_alpha   90.00
_cell.angle_beta   90.00
_cell.angle_gamma   90.00
#
_symmetry.space_group_name_H-M   'P 1'
#
loop_
_entity.id
_entity.type
_entity.pdbx_description
1 polymer ?
#
loop_
_entity_poly.entity_id
_entity_poly.type
_entity_poly.pdbx_seq_one_letter_code
_entity_poly.pdbx_strand_id
1 'polypeptide(L)'
;MMIVILVLAFMLTVGVAVLAVTTSGPKVSASMRYQEEAFNAAEAGFDAARMSIDDFFGDGLWANFTSHYLSGLTQHGIDMPFIGGNLEAPNPGYFRRLTDEQILNLIDNNHDGTPDSAAQGQLVFFEQPFVYQGANLDQRYRYTVFLIDDEAGTGAATDPTDTLMVCIGVVRSGQAVSDRILATCRLEIEIEMPQGGTTP
;
A
#
# COMPACT_ATOMS: atom_id res chain seq x y z
N MET A 1 -17.00 8.35 58.38
CA MET A 1 -17.61 8.13 57.03
C MET A 1 -16.79 8.73 55.89
N MET A 2 -16.36 10.00 55.96
CA MET A 2 -15.65 10.67 54.85
C MET A 2 -14.37 9.96 54.39
N ILE A 3 -13.58 9.42 55.33
CA ILE A 3 -12.34 8.68 55.03
C ILE A 3 -12.62 7.40 54.22
N VAL A 4 -13.69 6.67 54.56
CA VAL A 4 -14.05 5.42 53.87
C VAL A 4 -14.49 5.70 52.43
N ILE A 5 -15.24 6.79 52.23
CA ILE A 5 -15.67 7.23 50.88
C ILE A 5 -14.45 7.60 50.04
N LEU A 6 -13.46 8.28 50.61
CA LEU A 6 -12.23 8.69 49.91
C LEU A 6 -11.37 7.47 49.52
N VAL A 7 -11.22 6.49 50.42
CA VAL A 7 -10.49 5.24 50.12
C VAL A 7 -11.19 4.43 49.02
N LEU A 8 -12.52 4.32 49.07
CA LEU A 8 -13.30 3.63 48.03
C LEU A 8 -13.17 4.33 46.67
N ALA A 9 -13.26 5.66 46.63
CA ALA A 9 -13.09 6.43 45.40
C ALA A 9 -11.68 6.28 44.81
N PHE A 10 -10.65 6.26 45.66
CA PHE A 10 -9.27 6.02 45.24
C PHE A 10 -9.10 4.60 44.66
N MET A 11 -9.57 3.57 45.37
CA MET A 11 -9.47 2.18 44.88
C MET A 11 -10.25 1.97 43.57
N LEU A 12 -11.41 2.60 43.41
CA LEU A 12 -12.17 2.55 42.16
C LEU A 12 -11.36 3.14 40.99
N THR A 13 -10.75 4.31 41.20
CA THR A 13 -9.98 5.02 40.18
C THR A 13 -8.75 4.21 39.77
N VAL A 14 -8.02 3.65 40.74
CA VAL A 14 -6.87 2.78 40.47
C VAL A 14 -7.31 1.51 39.72
N GLY A 15 -8.43 0.91 40.11
CA GLY A 15 -8.97 -0.28 39.43
C GLY A 15 -9.28 -0.02 37.96
N VAL A 16 -9.93 1.11 37.64
CA VAL A 16 -10.24 1.52 36.26
C VAL A 16 -8.96 1.81 35.47
N ALA A 17 -7.99 2.51 36.06
CA ALA A 17 -6.72 2.79 35.41
C ALA A 17 -5.93 1.50 35.08
N VAL A 18 -5.89 0.52 35.98
CA VAL A 18 -5.23 -0.77 35.74
C VAL A 18 -5.92 -1.55 34.62
N LEU A 19 -7.26 -1.55 34.56
CA LEU A 19 -8.00 -2.19 33.47
C LEU A 19 -7.74 -1.50 32.11
N ALA A 20 -7.62 -0.17 32.08
CA ALA A 20 -7.32 0.56 30.86
C ALA A 20 -5.89 0.26 30.33
N VAL A 21 -4.89 0.21 31.21
CA VAL A 21 -3.50 -0.09 30.82
C VAL A 21 -3.35 -1.55 30.37
N THR A 22 -3.96 -2.50 31.09
CA THR A 22 -3.89 -3.92 30.73
C THR A 22 -4.63 -4.26 29.44
N THR A 23 -5.71 -3.55 29.10
CA THR A 23 -6.40 -3.73 27.82
C THR A 23 -5.71 -3.04 26.64
N SER A 24 -4.91 -2.01 26.90
CA SER A 24 -4.15 -1.29 25.85
C SER A 24 -2.90 -2.05 25.40
N GLY A 25 -2.21 -2.74 26.32
CA GLY A 25 -0.96 -3.48 26.02
C GLY A 25 -1.10 -4.52 24.89
N PRO A 26 -2.03 -5.50 24.98
CA PRO A 26 -2.22 -6.51 23.95
C PRO A 26 -2.67 -5.94 22.59
N LYS A 27 -3.46 -4.86 22.60
CA LYS A 27 -3.92 -4.19 21.37
C LYS A 27 -2.78 -3.49 20.65
N VAL A 28 -1.91 -2.79 21.39
CA VAL A 28 -0.73 -2.12 20.84
C VAL A 28 0.29 -3.13 20.30
N SER A 29 0.53 -4.22 21.03
CA SER A 29 1.43 -5.29 20.57
C SER A 29 0.91 -6.02 19.32
N ALA A 30 -0.39 -6.36 19.28
CA ALA A 30 -0.98 -6.97 18.09
C ALA A 30 -0.98 -6.00 16.89
N SER A 31 -1.25 -4.71 17.13
CA SER A 31 -1.20 -3.69 16.08
C SER A 31 0.21 -3.53 15.51
N MET A 32 1.25 -3.52 16.34
CA MET A 32 2.64 -3.45 15.85
C MET A 32 3.00 -4.68 15.03
N ARG A 33 2.59 -5.88 15.47
CA ARG A 33 2.83 -7.10 14.71
C ARG A 33 2.17 -7.08 13.32
N TYR A 34 0.90 -6.67 13.23
CA TYR A 34 0.24 -6.59 11.92
C TYR A 34 0.88 -5.53 11.01
N GLN A 35 1.40 -4.45 11.59
CA GLN A 35 2.16 -3.44 10.84
C GLN A 35 3.49 -3.98 10.31
N GLU A 36 4.24 -4.74 11.12
CA GLU A 36 5.45 -5.44 10.65
C GLU A 36 5.11 -6.46 9.55
N GLU A 37 4.04 -7.23 9.71
CA GLU A 37 3.58 -8.19 8.70
C GLU A 37 3.16 -7.49 7.40
N ALA A 38 2.52 -6.32 7.47
CA ALA A 38 2.17 -5.51 6.30
C ALA A 38 3.41 -4.90 5.62
N PHE A 39 4.40 -4.47 6.40
CA PHE A 39 5.67 -3.97 5.89
C PHE A 39 6.43 -5.06 5.14
N ASN A 40 6.55 -6.26 5.72
CA ASN A 40 7.16 -7.41 5.05
C ASN A 40 6.44 -7.77 3.74
N ALA A 41 5.11 -7.63 3.70
CA ALA A 41 4.33 -7.82 2.48
C ALA A 41 4.68 -6.79 1.41
N ALA A 42 4.82 -5.52 1.79
CA ALA A 42 5.19 -4.45 0.88
C ALA A 42 6.61 -4.63 0.34
N GLU A 43 7.57 -5.02 1.18
CA GLU A 43 8.95 -5.34 0.75
C GLU A 43 8.99 -6.54 -0.20
N ALA A 44 8.25 -7.61 0.09
CA ALA A 44 8.16 -8.75 -0.82
C ALA A 44 7.57 -8.36 -2.18
N GLY A 45 6.58 -7.45 -2.19
CA GLY A 45 6.04 -6.87 -3.42
C GLY A 45 7.07 -6.03 -4.18
N PHE A 46 7.85 -5.21 -3.48
CA PHE A 46 8.93 -4.41 -4.07
C PHE A 46 9.99 -5.30 -4.74
N ASP A 47 10.50 -6.31 -4.05
CA ASP A 47 11.53 -7.22 -4.59
C ASP A 47 11.00 -8.00 -5.80
N ALA A 48 9.77 -8.53 -5.70
CA ALA A 48 9.15 -9.28 -6.79
C ALA A 48 8.89 -8.40 -8.03
N ALA A 49 8.42 -7.17 -7.82
CA ALA A 49 8.21 -6.20 -8.89
C ALA A 49 9.53 -5.77 -9.52
N ARG A 50 10.56 -5.50 -8.72
CA ARG A 50 11.88 -5.10 -9.22
C ARG A 50 12.48 -6.18 -10.12
N MET A 51 12.42 -7.44 -9.71
CA MET A 51 12.88 -8.58 -10.50
C MET A 51 12.06 -8.75 -11.79
N SER A 52 10.73 -8.66 -11.72
CA SER A 52 9.87 -8.81 -12.88
C SER A 52 10.07 -7.70 -13.90
N ILE A 53 10.27 -6.46 -13.43
CA ILE A 53 10.57 -5.30 -14.28
C ILE A 53 11.91 -5.50 -14.98
N ASP A 54 12.95 -5.95 -14.27
CA ASP A 54 14.25 -6.29 -14.88
C ASP A 54 14.08 -7.32 -16.02
N ASP A 55 13.31 -8.37 -15.78
CA ASP A 55 13.02 -9.40 -16.78
C ASP A 55 12.22 -8.81 -17.97
N PHE A 56 11.23 -7.94 -17.73
CA PHE A 56 10.46 -7.30 -18.81
C PHE A 56 11.32 -6.42 -19.72
N PHE A 57 12.29 -5.70 -19.17
CA PHE A 57 13.27 -4.95 -19.96
C PHE A 57 14.28 -5.88 -20.65
N GLY A 58 14.76 -6.92 -19.97
CA GLY A 58 15.72 -7.89 -20.50
C GLY A 58 15.17 -8.69 -21.68
N ASP A 59 13.89 -9.07 -21.63
CA ASP A 59 13.18 -9.78 -22.70
C ASP A 59 12.67 -8.86 -23.81
N GLY A 60 12.86 -7.53 -23.66
CA GLY A 60 12.40 -6.53 -24.61
C GLY A 60 10.88 -6.35 -24.67
N LEU A 61 10.16 -6.79 -23.64
CA LEU A 61 8.71 -6.58 -23.51
C LEU A 61 8.39 -5.13 -23.18
N TRP A 62 9.23 -4.49 -22.36
CA TRP A 62 9.12 -3.08 -22.00
C TRP A 62 10.27 -2.29 -22.65
N ALA A 63 9.92 -1.18 -23.30
CA ALA A 63 10.90 -0.24 -23.85
C ALA A 63 11.19 0.91 -22.88
N ASN A 64 10.21 1.27 -22.05
CA ASN A 64 10.24 2.32 -21.04
C ASN A 64 9.01 2.17 -20.11
N PHE A 65 8.84 3.07 -19.15
CA PHE A 65 7.72 3.02 -18.20
C PHE A 65 6.42 3.68 -18.70
N THR A 66 6.44 4.42 -19.82
CA THR A 66 5.35 5.32 -20.25
C THR A 66 3.97 4.66 -20.34
N SER A 67 3.89 3.40 -20.78
CA SER A 67 2.62 2.67 -20.93
C SER A 67 2.18 1.90 -19.67
N HIS A 68 2.97 1.95 -18.60
CA HIS A 68 2.80 1.12 -17.41
C HIS A 68 2.39 1.91 -16.17
N TYR A 69 2.24 3.23 -16.29
CA TYR A 69 1.78 4.07 -15.20
C TYR A 69 0.28 3.89 -14.92
N LEU A 70 -0.06 3.94 -13.64
CA LEU A 70 -1.44 4.01 -13.16
C LEU A 70 -1.94 5.46 -13.22
N SER A 71 -2.35 5.90 -14.41
CA SER A 71 -2.74 7.29 -14.69
C SER A 71 -4.24 7.55 -14.81
N GLY A 72 -5.07 6.59 -14.43
CA GLY A 72 -6.54 6.73 -14.52
C GLY A 72 -7.22 5.83 -13.51
N LEU A 73 -8.01 6.42 -12.61
CA LEU A 73 -8.82 5.75 -11.57
C LEU A 73 -9.83 6.74 -10.99
N THR A 74 -9.42 8.00 -10.87
CA THR A 74 -10.25 9.12 -10.42
C THR A 74 -10.50 10.10 -11.55
N GLN A 75 -11.47 11.01 -11.40
CA GLN A 75 -11.87 11.99 -12.41
C GLN A 75 -10.71 12.85 -12.94
N HIS A 76 -9.68 13.09 -12.13
CA HIS A 76 -8.55 13.95 -12.47
C HIS A 76 -7.21 13.18 -12.53
N GLY A 77 -7.24 11.85 -12.58
CA GLY A 77 -6.04 11.00 -12.48
C GLY A 77 -5.64 10.75 -11.02
N ILE A 78 -5.16 9.54 -10.72
CA ILE A 78 -4.68 9.18 -9.38
C ILE A 78 -3.22 9.60 -9.15
N ASP A 79 -2.49 9.76 -10.24
CA ASP A 79 -1.11 10.24 -10.40
C ASP A 79 -0.96 11.76 -10.31
N MET A 80 -2.03 12.54 -10.58
CA MET A 80 -1.94 14.00 -10.63
C MET A 80 -2.17 14.67 -9.26
N PRO A 81 -1.22 15.45 -8.69
CA PRO A 81 -1.38 16.13 -7.41
C PRO A 81 -2.33 17.33 -7.43
N PHE A 82 -2.46 18.01 -8.58
CA PHE A 82 -3.23 19.24 -8.76
C PHE A 82 -4.14 19.16 -9.98
N ILE A 83 -5.36 19.69 -9.87
CA ILE A 83 -6.34 19.68 -10.95
C ILE A 83 -5.90 20.68 -12.03
N GLY A 84 -5.62 20.18 -13.23
CA GLY A 84 -5.20 21.01 -14.36
C GLY A 84 -3.91 21.81 -14.12
N GLY A 85 -3.01 21.31 -13.27
CA GLY A 85 -1.76 21.99 -12.92
C GLY A 85 -1.93 23.23 -12.03
N ASN A 86 -3.13 23.46 -11.47
CA ASN A 86 -3.39 24.60 -10.60
C ASN A 86 -3.03 24.29 -9.14
N LEU A 87 -1.97 24.92 -8.62
CA LEU A 87 -1.53 24.75 -7.22
C LEU A 87 -2.60 25.11 -6.18
N GLU A 88 -3.57 25.96 -6.53
CA GLU A 88 -4.69 26.33 -5.65
C GLU A 88 -5.83 25.30 -5.65
N ALA A 89 -5.81 24.33 -6.57
CA ALA A 89 -6.81 23.30 -6.72
C ALA A 89 -6.20 21.90 -6.51
N PRO A 90 -5.95 21.48 -5.25
CA PRO A 90 -5.42 20.15 -4.98
C PRO A 90 -6.39 19.05 -5.44
N ASN A 91 -5.87 18.01 -6.07
CA ASN A 91 -6.67 16.86 -6.49
C ASN A 91 -6.99 15.96 -5.28
N PRO A 92 -8.27 15.80 -4.88
CA PRO A 92 -8.63 14.91 -3.77
C PRO A 92 -8.40 13.42 -4.10
N GLY A 93 -8.35 13.07 -5.38
CA GLY A 93 -8.11 11.71 -5.87
C GLY A 93 -6.64 11.35 -6.03
N TYR A 94 -5.70 12.22 -5.66
CA TYR A 94 -4.27 11.94 -5.73
C TYR A 94 -3.87 10.83 -4.75
N PHE A 95 -3.09 9.84 -5.18
CA PHE A 95 -2.80 8.64 -4.41
C PHE A 95 -2.21 8.91 -3.02
N ARG A 96 -1.35 9.92 -2.86
CA ARG A 96 -0.79 10.30 -1.53
C ARG A 96 -1.81 10.92 -0.58
N ARG A 97 -2.98 11.32 -1.09
CA ARG A 97 -4.10 11.82 -0.28
C ARG A 97 -5.13 10.73 0.05
N LEU A 98 -4.99 9.56 -0.56
CA LEU A 98 -5.87 8.41 -0.37
C LEU A 98 -5.22 7.41 0.59
N THR A 99 -6.05 6.80 1.43
CA THR A 99 -5.63 5.64 2.22
C THR A 99 -5.39 4.44 1.31
N ASP A 100 -4.59 3.48 1.77
CA ASP A 100 -4.35 2.24 1.02
C ASP A 100 -5.65 1.51 0.68
N GLU A 101 -6.57 1.45 1.63
CA GLU A 101 -7.91 0.87 1.43
C GLU A 101 -8.71 1.60 0.36
N GLN A 102 -8.66 2.95 0.31
CA GLN A 102 -9.33 3.71 -0.73
C GLN A 102 -8.74 3.42 -2.11
N ILE A 103 -7.41 3.30 -2.23
CA ILE A 103 -6.76 2.95 -3.50
C ILE A 103 -7.19 1.55 -3.94
N LEU A 104 -7.12 0.56 -3.06
CA LEU A 104 -7.51 -0.81 -3.38
C LEU A 104 -8.98 -0.89 -3.81
N ASN A 105 -9.87 -0.18 -3.14
CA ASN A 105 -11.30 -0.13 -3.51
C ASN A 105 -11.54 0.56 -4.85
N LEU A 106 -10.71 1.53 -5.25
CA LEU A 106 -10.82 2.16 -6.58
C LEU A 106 -10.37 1.20 -7.69
N ILE A 107 -9.38 0.36 -7.41
CA ILE A 107 -8.87 -0.64 -8.35
C ILE A 107 -9.88 -1.79 -8.51
N ASP A 108 -10.36 -2.35 -7.40
CA ASP A 108 -11.31 -3.45 -7.31
C ASP A 108 -12.51 -3.00 -6.45
N ASN A 109 -13.60 -2.64 -7.11
CA ASN A 109 -14.78 -2.09 -6.44
C ASN A 109 -15.69 -3.20 -5.89
N ASN A 110 -15.57 -4.41 -6.42
CA ASN A 110 -16.45 -5.54 -6.12
C ASN A 110 -15.83 -6.54 -5.11
N HIS A 111 -14.53 -6.37 -4.80
CA HIS A 111 -13.71 -7.17 -3.89
C HIS A 111 -13.57 -8.65 -4.28
N ASP A 112 -13.59 -8.95 -5.57
CA ASP A 112 -13.41 -10.30 -6.10
C ASP A 112 -11.94 -10.69 -6.31
N GLY A 113 -11.01 -9.76 -6.08
CA GLY A 113 -9.58 -9.98 -6.26
C GLY A 113 -9.11 -9.78 -7.70
N THR A 114 -9.95 -9.23 -8.57
CA THR A 114 -9.59 -8.81 -9.92
C THR A 114 -9.77 -7.30 -10.10
N PRO A 115 -8.84 -6.61 -10.76
CA PRO A 115 -8.99 -5.17 -11.02
C PRO A 115 -10.18 -4.89 -11.96
N ASP A 116 -11.11 -4.05 -11.52
CA ASP A 116 -12.26 -3.59 -12.32
C ASP A 116 -11.91 -2.35 -13.16
N SER A 117 -11.16 -1.41 -12.55
CA SER A 117 -11.01 -0.04 -13.07
C SER A 117 -9.64 0.26 -13.66
N ALA A 118 -8.62 -0.56 -13.35
CA ALA A 118 -7.27 -0.39 -13.88
C ALA A 118 -7.16 -1.01 -15.28
N ALA A 119 -6.55 -0.30 -16.24
CA ALA A 119 -6.33 -0.85 -17.56
C ALA A 119 -5.28 -1.98 -17.51
N GLN A 120 -5.38 -2.89 -18.48
CA GLN A 120 -4.46 -4.02 -18.58
C GLN A 120 -3.01 -3.52 -18.72
N GLY A 121 -2.13 -3.98 -17.83
CA GLY A 121 -0.71 -3.62 -17.82
C GLY A 121 -0.32 -2.37 -17.03
N GLN A 122 -1.28 -1.70 -16.36
CA GLN A 122 -1.00 -0.57 -15.43
C GLN A 122 -0.69 -1.01 -13.99
N LEU A 123 -1.02 -2.26 -13.65
CA LEU A 123 -0.66 -2.89 -12.39
C LEU A 123 0.42 -3.93 -12.66
N VAL A 124 1.54 -3.84 -11.93
CA VAL A 124 2.59 -4.87 -11.98
C VAL A 124 2.08 -6.11 -11.28
N PHE A 125 1.51 -5.93 -10.08
CA PHE A 125 0.88 -6.97 -9.30
C PHE A 125 -0.36 -6.43 -8.58
N PHE A 126 -1.40 -7.26 -8.47
CA PHE A 126 -2.61 -6.93 -7.72
C PHE A 126 -2.97 -8.05 -6.75
N GLU A 127 -3.11 -7.70 -5.46
CA GLU A 127 -3.53 -8.58 -4.36
C GLU A 127 -2.84 -9.96 -4.36
N GLN A 128 -1.54 -9.99 -4.71
CA GLN A 128 -0.77 -11.23 -4.82
C GLN A 128 -0.36 -11.76 -3.44
N PRO A 129 -0.66 -13.03 -3.11
CA PRO A 129 -0.19 -13.64 -1.87
C PRO A 129 1.30 -13.96 -1.95
N PHE A 130 2.02 -13.83 -0.83
CA PHE A 130 3.48 -14.07 -0.81
C PHE A 130 3.96 -15.06 0.26
N VAL A 131 3.21 -15.21 1.36
CA VAL A 131 3.61 -16.10 2.47
C VAL A 131 3.17 -17.52 2.18
N TYR A 132 4.06 -18.50 2.39
CA TYR A 132 3.72 -19.91 2.35
C TYR A 132 3.42 -20.45 3.74
N GLN A 133 2.27 -21.12 3.88
CA GLN A 133 1.93 -21.95 5.02
C GLN A 133 2.05 -23.42 4.61
N GLY A 134 3.26 -23.97 4.70
CA GLY A 134 3.56 -25.31 4.21
C GLY A 134 3.56 -25.33 2.67
N ALA A 135 2.65 -26.12 2.07
CA ALA A 135 2.52 -26.21 0.62
C ALA A 135 1.51 -25.21 0.02
N ASN A 136 0.76 -24.48 0.85
CA ASN A 136 -0.28 -23.55 0.41
C ASN A 136 0.16 -22.10 0.66
N LEU A 137 -0.24 -21.19 -0.24
CA LEU A 137 -0.10 -19.76 -0.02
C LEU A 137 -1.12 -19.28 1.02
N ASP A 138 -0.64 -18.55 2.02
CA ASP A 138 -1.49 -17.85 2.98
C ASP A 138 -1.98 -16.56 2.35
N GLN A 139 -3.27 -16.54 2.04
CA GLN A 139 -3.91 -15.45 1.32
C GLN A 139 -4.24 -14.24 2.21
N ARG A 140 -3.89 -14.28 3.50
CA ARG A 140 -4.03 -13.12 4.39
C ARG A 140 -3.01 -12.03 4.12
N TYR A 141 -1.87 -12.40 3.56
CA TYR A 141 -0.70 -11.56 3.38
C TYR A 141 -0.50 -11.29 1.90
N ARG A 142 -0.89 -10.10 1.47
CA ARG A 142 -0.94 -9.75 0.05
C ARG A 142 -0.22 -8.46 -0.23
N TYR A 143 0.22 -8.30 -1.47
CA TYR A 143 0.78 -7.04 -1.95
C TYR A 143 0.15 -6.62 -3.28
N THR A 144 0.12 -5.32 -3.50
CA THR A 144 -0.26 -4.68 -4.76
C THR A 144 0.85 -3.72 -5.15
N VAL A 145 1.28 -3.77 -6.41
CA VAL A 145 2.36 -2.92 -6.94
C VAL A 145 1.92 -2.27 -8.24
N PHE A 146 2.11 -0.95 -8.31
CA PHE A 146 1.84 -0.13 -9.49
C PHE A 146 2.86 0.99 -9.61
N LEU A 147 2.95 1.55 -10.81
CA LEU A 147 3.91 2.59 -11.15
C LEU A 147 3.21 3.94 -11.32
N ILE A 148 3.86 5.00 -10.88
CA ILE A 148 3.41 6.39 -11.04
C ILE A 148 4.54 7.16 -11.71
N ASP A 149 4.19 8.01 -12.68
CA ASP A 149 5.09 9.01 -13.25
C ASP A 149 5.46 10.01 -12.13
N ASP A 150 6.74 10.11 -11.78
CA ASP A 150 7.21 10.96 -10.69
C ASP A 150 7.29 12.45 -11.09
N GLU A 151 7.31 12.76 -12.38
CA GLU A 151 7.09 14.12 -12.88
C GLU A 151 5.61 14.50 -12.98
N ALA A 152 4.67 13.58 -12.73
CA ALA A 152 3.24 13.86 -12.84
C ALA A 152 2.82 15.08 -12.01
N GLY A 153 2.35 16.12 -12.71
CA GLY A 153 1.89 17.37 -12.12
C GLY A 153 2.98 18.30 -11.57
N THR A 154 4.26 18.03 -11.83
CA THR A 154 5.38 18.95 -11.54
C THR A 154 5.51 20.06 -12.59
N GLY A 155 4.94 19.85 -13.79
CA GLY A 155 5.09 20.74 -14.94
C GLY A 155 6.37 20.51 -15.75
N ALA A 156 7.22 19.56 -15.33
CA ALA A 156 8.30 19.04 -16.15
C ALA A 156 7.75 18.11 -17.26
N ALA A 157 8.58 17.84 -18.27
CA ALA A 157 8.28 16.78 -19.22
C ALA A 157 8.55 15.44 -18.55
N THR A 158 7.63 14.48 -18.70
CA THR A 158 7.80 13.09 -18.23
C THR A 158 9.12 12.51 -18.72
N ASP A 159 9.95 12.02 -17.81
CA ASP A 159 11.09 11.17 -18.13
C ASP A 159 10.63 9.71 -18.07
N PRO A 160 10.67 8.98 -19.21
CA PRO A 160 10.15 7.62 -19.25
C PRO A 160 11.18 6.59 -18.73
N THR A 161 12.35 7.03 -18.27
CA THR A 161 13.45 6.18 -17.81
C THR A 161 13.46 5.95 -16.30
N ASP A 162 12.66 6.68 -15.55
CA ASP A 162 12.42 6.54 -14.12
C ASP A 162 10.92 6.54 -13.80
N THR A 163 10.62 6.11 -12.59
CA THR A 163 9.25 6.04 -12.08
C THR A 163 9.23 5.89 -10.57
N LEU A 164 8.15 6.38 -9.95
CA LEU A 164 7.80 6.03 -8.58
C LEU A 164 7.07 4.69 -8.54
N MET A 165 7.73 3.66 -8.00
CA MET A 165 7.10 2.39 -7.69
C MET A 165 6.41 2.44 -6.33
N VAL A 166 5.11 2.16 -6.33
CA VAL A 166 4.28 2.15 -5.12
C VAL A 166 3.90 0.71 -4.78
N CYS A 167 4.33 0.24 -3.62
CA CYS A 167 4.05 -1.10 -3.11
C CYS A 167 3.18 -1.02 -1.86
N ILE A 168 1.97 -1.58 -1.93
CA ILE A 168 1.04 -1.64 -0.80
C ILE A 168 1.00 -3.08 -0.30
N GLY A 169 1.51 -3.30 0.90
CA GLY A 169 1.36 -4.54 1.65
C GLY A 169 0.11 -4.51 2.52
N VAL A 170 -0.63 -5.62 2.57
CA VAL A 170 -1.91 -5.75 3.27
C VAL A 170 -1.92 -7.01 4.12
N VAL A 171 -2.40 -6.88 5.36
CA VAL A 171 -2.72 -8.00 6.24
C VAL A 171 -4.23 -8.03 6.47
N ARG A 172 -4.87 -9.15 6.12
CA ARG A 172 -6.31 -9.36 6.30
C ARG A 172 -6.62 -10.33 7.43
N SER A 173 -7.81 -10.18 7.99
CA SER A 173 -8.33 -11.05 9.05
C SER A 173 -8.62 -12.48 8.61
N GLY A 174 -8.81 -12.70 7.30
CA GLY A 174 -9.06 -14.00 6.69
C GLY A 174 -8.49 -14.09 5.27
N GLN A 175 -8.74 -15.23 4.61
CA GLN A 175 -8.12 -15.58 3.33
C GLN A 175 -8.73 -14.82 2.13
N ALA A 176 -9.98 -14.36 2.24
CA ALA A 176 -10.67 -13.70 1.14
C ALA A 176 -10.20 -12.25 0.97
N VAL A 177 -10.19 -11.75 -0.26
CA VAL A 177 -9.87 -10.34 -0.56
C VAL A 177 -10.92 -9.39 0.05
N SER A 178 -12.16 -9.84 0.20
CA SER A 178 -13.20 -9.08 0.91
C SER A 178 -13.04 -9.06 2.43
N ASP A 179 -12.14 -9.86 3.01
CA ASP A 179 -11.97 -9.90 4.46
C ASP A 179 -11.35 -8.61 4.99
N ARG A 180 -11.73 -8.23 6.21
CA ARG A 180 -11.32 -6.97 6.83
C ARG A 180 -9.79 -6.80 6.85
N ILE A 181 -9.33 -5.64 6.41
CA ILE A 181 -7.94 -5.18 6.53
C ILE A 181 -7.62 -4.91 8.01
N LEU A 182 -6.55 -5.54 8.50
CA LEU A 182 -6.02 -5.37 9.85
C LEU A 182 -4.90 -4.33 9.89
N ALA A 183 -4.06 -4.30 8.86
CA ALA A 183 -2.99 -3.34 8.69
C ALA A 183 -2.61 -3.21 7.21
N THR A 184 -2.07 -2.05 6.85
CA THR A 184 -1.46 -1.78 5.55
C THR A 184 -0.13 -1.08 5.75
N CYS A 185 0.77 -1.26 4.79
CA CYS A 185 2.01 -0.51 4.68
C CYS A 185 2.23 -0.12 3.22
N ARG A 186 2.62 1.13 3.00
CA ARG A 186 2.94 1.64 1.66
C ARG A 186 4.41 2.02 1.58
N LEU A 187 5.11 1.43 0.63
CA LEU A 187 6.44 1.85 0.21
C LEU A 187 6.31 2.64 -1.09
N GLU A 188 6.98 3.78 -1.15
CA GLU A 188 7.07 4.63 -2.34
C GLU A 188 8.56 4.79 -2.65
N ILE A 189 9.03 4.13 -3.70
CA ILE A 189 10.46 4.05 -4.03
C ILE A 189 10.63 4.38 -5.49
N GLU A 190 11.48 5.36 -5.76
CA GLU A 190 11.90 5.74 -7.10
C GLU A 190 12.83 4.67 -7.66
N ILE A 191 12.56 4.23 -8.88
CA ILE A 191 13.38 3.26 -9.59
C ILE A 191 13.70 3.79 -10.99
N GLU A 192 14.91 3.49 -11.44
CA GLU A 192 15.36 3.80 -12.79
C GLU A 192 15.31 2.53 -13.65
N MET A 193 15.19 2.74 -14.96
CA MET A 193 15.29 1.71 -15.97
C MET A 193 16.63 0.99 -15.79
N PRO A 194 16.66 -0.36 -15.89
CA PRO A 194 17.91 -1.10 -15.77
C PRO A 194 18.84 -0.65 -16.90
N GLN A 195 20.02 -0.09 -16.55
CA GLN A 195 21.01 0.25 -17.58
C GLN A 195 21.42 -1.04 -18.29
N GLY A 196 21.16 -1.11 -19.60
CA GLY A 196 21.64 -2.19 -20.45
C GLY A 196 23.14 -2.35 -20.23
N GLY A 197 23.55 -3.51 -19.70
CA GLY A 197 24.85 -3.67 -19.09
C GLY A 197 26.02 -3.23 -19.98
N THR A 198 26.86 -2.34 -19.46
CA THR A 198 28.29 -2.64 -19.51
C THR A 198 28.52 -3.80 -18.55
N THR A 199 28.58 -5.01 -19.08
CA THR A 199 29.10 -6.17 -18.34
C THR A 199 30.46 -5.82 -17.71
N PRO A 200 30.76 -6.26 -16.48
CA PRO A 200 32.13 -6.19 -15.96
C PRO A 200 33.11 -6.99 -16.84
#